data_AF-L7UBS4-F1
#
_entry.id   AF-L7UBS4-F1
#
_cell.length_a   1.000
_cell.length_b   1.000
_cell.length_c   1.000
_cell.angle_alpha   90.00
_cell.angle_beta   90.00
_cell.angle_gamma   90.00
#
_symmetry.space_group_name_H-M   'P 1'
#
loop_
_entity.id
_entity.type
_entity.pdbx_description
1 polymer ?
#
loop_
_entity_poly.entity_id
_entity_poly.type
_entity_poly.pdbx_seq_one_letter_code
_entity_poly.pdbx_strand_id
1 'polypeptide(L)'
;MRSESRRLLLTCVVMLGGVAFAEPLVGPSVGNADALVAEATKLYNKRLYAESSRLFLRATRANPALLPAYLGLGRARMGAKETAGACAAYRAWLKSAPDIQERPKAQGELELCERQLKASRKKKAPAPADLTARHVEMKAAFFEALEAGKLAEAGGAGEGLRTLIAEGYLGVDLAEMATRLSTASRTGAEDVHRRALTGEALATEPLSTARALLDWARDTGEPVPQASAKGQFLEGLVALQGGDARGAEGLFAKAATEAPGVTEYRVWRAAALQRAGDLRGALTVMEADLAEDPRTDLLRAAVAQQTSAEDGARELERLLFQRYSPAAAR
;
A
#
# COMPACT_ATOMS: atom_id res chain seq x y z
N MET A 1 52.67 17.46 35.03
CA MET A 1 52.54 17.86 33.60
C MET A 1 52.61 16.60 32.74
N ARG A 2 51.73 16.51 31.72
CA ARG A 2 51.45 15.37 30.79
C ARG A 2 50.57 14.28 31.42
N SER A 3 49.24 14.23 31.28
CA SER A 3 48.33 14.30 30.11
C SER A 3 48.71 13.36 28.98
N GLU A 4 47.94 12.28 28.84
CA GLU A 4 47.36 11.73 27.58
C GLU A 4 46.68 10.40 27.94
N SER A 5 45.35 10.27 28.03
CA SER A 5 44.30 10.55 27.03
C SER A 5 44.49 9.75 25.74
N ARG A 6 44.02 8.50 25.71
CA ARG A 6 43.38 7.83 24.54
C ARG A 6 43.30 6.32 24.78
N ARG A 7 42.09 5.83 25.08
CA ARG A 7 41.54 4.52 24.66
C ARG A 7 40.13 4.38 25.26
N LEU A 8 39.20 5.17 24.71
CA LEU A 8 37.77 4.91 24.85
C LEU A 8 37.28 4.59 23.42
N LEU A 9 37.29 3.30 23.10
CA LEU A 9 36.70 2.76 21.88
C LEU A 9 35.18 2.68 22.12
N LEU A 10 34.50 3.74 21.72
CA LEU A 10 33.04 3.82 21.66
C LEU A 10 32.57 2.86 20.55
N THR A 11 32.01 1.72 20.93
CA THR A 11 31.35 0.81 19.98
C THR A 11 29.91 1.28 19.81
N CYS A 12 29.68 2.18 18.86
CA CYS A 12 28.33 2.52 18.41
C CYS A 12 27.77 1.35 17.57
N VAL A 13 27.01 0.48 18.21
CA VAL A 13 26.14 -0.47 17.52
C VAL A 13 25.00 0.32 16.88
N VAL A 14 25.09 0.52 15.57
CA VAL A 14 23.98 1.03 14.76
C VAL A 14 22.95 -0.09 14.65
N MET A 15 21.92 -0.04 15.48
CA MET A 15 20.67 -0.78 15.27
C MET A 15 19.96 -0.18 14.05
N LEU A 16 20.24 -0.71 12.86
CA LEU A 16 19.37 -0.55 11.70
C LEU A 16 18.11 -1.38 11.96
N GLY A 17 17.15 -0.79 12.70
CA GLY A 17 15.78 -1.26 12.73
C GLY A 17 15.17 -1.06 11.35
N GLY A 18 15.33 -2.05 10.47
CA GLY A 18 14.63 -2.08 9.20
C GLY A 18 13.13 -2.11 9.49
N VAL A 19 12.42 -1.07 9.08
CA VAL A 19 10.96 -1.07 9.04
C VAL A 19 10.58 -2.21 8.10
N ALA A 20 10.11 -3.32 8.66
CA ALA A 20 9.64 -4.45 7.89
C ALA A 20 8.32 -4.03 7.23
N PHE A 21 8.41 -3.39 6.06
CA PHE A 21 7.25 -3.20 5.21
C PHE A 21 6.70 -4.59 4.89
N ALA A 22 5.41 -4.80 5.15
CA ALA A 22 4.74 -6.02 4.75
C ALA A 22 4.95 -6.23 3.24
N GLU A 23 5.39 -7.43 2.85
CA GLU A 23 5.55 -7.75 1.43
C GLU A 23 4.20 -7.58 0.72
N PRO A 24 4.18 -6.99 -0.49
CA PRO A 24 2.97 -6.95 -1.31
C PRO A 24 2.37 -8.35 -1.47
N LEU A 25 1.05 -8.41 -1.57
CA LEU A 25 0.31 -9.66 -1.51
C LEU A 25 0.34 -10.38 -2.85
N VAL A 26 -0.09 -9.71 -3.92
CA VAL A 26 -0.24 -10.27 -5.27
C VAL A 26 -0.04 -9.18 -6.31
N GLY A 27 0.57 -9.52 -7.44
CA GLY A 27 0.71 -8.64 -8.59
C GLY A 27 2.12 -8.06 -8.76
N PRO A 28 2.30 -7.10 -9.69
CA PRO A 28 3.62 -6.62 -10.10
C PRO A 28 4.45 -5.99 -8.97
N SER A 29 3.80 -5.45 -7.94
CA SER A 29 4.47 -4.87 -6.76
C SER A 29 5.24 -5.92 -5.94
N VAL A 30 4.88 -7.21 -6.04
CA VAL A 30 5.62 -8.32 -5.41
C VAL A 30 7.02 -8.47 -6.03
N GLY A 31 7.20 -8.13 -7.31
CA GLY A 31 8.46 -8.19 -8.04
C GLY A 31 8.30 -8.71 -9.47
N ASN A 32 9.41 -8.77 -10.22
CA ASN A 32 9.41 -9.35 -11.57
C ASN A 32 9.36 -10.89 -11.48
N ALA A 33 8.24 -11.48 -11.91
CA ALA A 33 8.00 -12.91 -11.78
C ALA A 33 9.02 -13.78 -12.55
N ASP A 34 9.43 -13.37 -13.76
CA ASP A 34 10.40 -14.11 -14.57
C ASP A 34 11.81 -14.08 -13.94
N ALA A 35 12.22 -12.93 -13.43
CA ALA A 35 13.47 -12.78 -12.70
C ALA A 35 13.48 -13.65 -11.42
N LEU A 36 12.35 -13.70 -10.70
CA LEU A 36 12.18 -14.56 -9.54
C LEU A 36 12.28 -16.04 -9.92
N VAL A 37 11.65 -16.47 -11.01
CA VAL A 37 11.76 -17.84 -11.54
C VAL A 37 13.20 -18.19 -11.93
N ALA A 38 13.91 -17.28 -12.60
CA ALA A 38 15.28 -17.49 -13.02
C ALA A 38 16.22 -17.70 -11.80
N GLU A 39 16.15 -16.83 -10.79
CA GLU A 39 16.97 -16.98 -9.58
C GLU A 39 16.54 -18.21 -8.77
N ALA A 40 15.23 -18.50 -8.66
CA ALA A 40 14.72 -19.70 -8.01
C ALA A 40 15.27 -20.99 -8.66
N THR A 41 15.35 -21.02 -9.99
CA THR A 41 15.90 -22.14 -10.77
C THR A 41 17.39 -22.31 -10.53
N LYS A 42 18.15 -21.22 -10.45
CA LYS A 42 19.58 -21.24 -10.11
C LYS A 42 19.82 -21.80 -8.70
N LEU A 43 19.01 -21.40 -7.72
CA LEU A 43 19.06 -21.96 -6.36
C LEU A 43 18.67 -23.44 -6.34
N TYR A 44 17.65 -23.83 -7.11
CA TYR A 44 17.25 -25.22 -7.27
C TYR A 44 18.40 -26.09 -7.79
N ASN A 45 19.13 -25.63 -8.81
CA ASN A 45 20.27 -26.34 -9.39
C ASN A 45 21.45 -26.46 -8.40
N LYS A 46 21.60 -25.50 -7.49
CA LYS A 46 22.54 -25.56 -6.36
C LYS A 46 22.06 -26.45 -5.20
N ARG A 47 20.89 -27.10 -5.33
CA ARG A 47 20.22 -27.91 -4.29
C ARG A 47 19.80 -27.10 -3.06
N LEU A 48 19.69 -25.77 -3.18
CA LEU A 48 19.18 -24.87 -2.13
C LEU A 48 17.64 -24.84 -2.19
N TYR A 49 17.02 -25.98 -1.90
CA TYR A 49 15.60 -26.21 -2.17
C TYR A 49 14.65 -25.32 -1.36
N ALA A 50 14.96 -25.02 -0.10
CA ALA A 50 14.13 -24.16 0.75
C ALA A 50 14.18 -22.68 0.33
N GLU A 51 15.33 -22.21 -0.17
CA GLU A 51 15.44 -20.85 -0.70
C GLU A 51 14.77 -20.74 -2.07
N SER A 52 14.96 -21.76 -2.91
CA SER A 52 14.28 -21.89 -4.19
C SER A 52 12.75 -21.92 -4.04
N SER A 53 12.21 -22.67 -3.08
CA SER A 53 10.76 -22.74 -2.84
C SER A 53 10.18 -21.39 -2.45
N ARG A 54 10.89 -20.60 -1.63
CA ARG A 54 10.47 -19.23 -1.27
C ARG A 54 10.41 -18.30 -2.49
N LEU A 55 11.41 -18.34 -3.36
CA LEU A 55 11.41 -17.50 -4.58
C LEU A 55 10.34 -17.95 -5.59
N PHE A 56 10.13 -19.25 -5.78
CA PHE A 56 9.04 -19.74 -6.61
C PHE A 56 7.67 -19.35 -6.05
N LEU A 57 7.47 -19.43 -4.72
CA LEU A 57 6.23 -18.97 -4.09
C LEU A 57 6.01 -17.47 -4.33
N ARG A 58 7.05 -16.66 -4.19
CA ARG A 58 6.98 -15.23 -4.50
C ARG A 58 6.66 -14.99 -5.98
N ALA A 59 7.22 -15.78 -6.90
CA ALA A 59 6.90 -15.71 -8.32
C ALA A 59 5.43 -16.04 -8.61
N THR A 60 4.84 -17.03 -7.92
CA THR A 60 3.40 -17.34 -8.06
C THR A 60 2.50 -16.19 -7.60
N ARG A 61 2.95 -15.36 -6.65
CA ARG A 61 2.22 -14.16 -6.22
C ARG A 61 2.43 -12.98 -7.16
N ALA A 62 3.66 -12.81 -7.67
CA ALA A 62 3.99 -11.76 -8.62
C ALA A 62 3.22 -11.91 -9.94
N ASN A 63 3.10 -13.14 -10.43
CA ASN A 63 2.27 -13.46 -11.59
C ASN A 63 1.58 -14.82 -11.39
N PRO A 64 0.33 -14.83 -10.90
CA PRO A 64 -0.43 -16.07 -10.70
C PRO A 64 -0.72 -16.85 -11.98
N ALA A 65 -0.56 -16.26 -13.18
CA ALA A 65 -0.70 -16.98 -14.45
C ALA A 65 0.60 -17.66 -14.92
N LEU A 66 1.75 -17.41 -14.25
CA LEU A 66 3.04 -17.93 -14.66
C LEU A 66 3.20 -19.42 -14.28
N LEU A 67 2.74 -20.31 -15.16
CA LEU A 67 2.76 -21.77 -14.94
C LEU A 67 4.13 -22.33 -14.51
N PRO A 68 5.29 -21.90 -15.08
CA PRO A 68 6.59 -22.39 -14.64
C PRO A 68 6.86 -22.18 -13.14
N ALA A 69 6.31 -21.13 -12.53
CA ALA A 69 6.51 -20.84 -11.12
C ALA A 69 5.88 -21.93 -10.21
N TYR A 70 4.69 -22.45 -10.55
CA TYR A 70 4.04 -23.49 -9.76
C TYR A 70 4.73 -24.85 -9.89
N LEU A 71 5.18 -25.20 -11.09
CA LEU A 71 5.89 -26.45 -11.31
C LEU A 71 7.26 -26.45 -10.60
N GLY A 72 7.98 -25.32 -10.70
CA GLY A 72 9.21 -25.08 -9.95
C GLY A 72 8.99 -25.13 -8.44
N LEU A 73 7.91 -24.52 -7.94
CA LEU A 73 7.52 -24.57 -6.53
C LEU A 73 7.31 -26.00 -6.05
N GLY A 74 6.55 -26.81 -6.79
CA GLY A 74 6.30 -28.22 -6.46
C GLY A 74 7.59 -29.01 -6.34
N ARG A 75 8.48 -28.89 -7.33
CA ARG A 75 9.79 -29.58 -7.36
C ARG A 75 10.71 -29.12 -6.24
N ALA A 76 10.82 -27.81 -6.01
CA ALA A 76 11.64 -27.25 -4.94
C ALA A 76 11.15 -27.71 -3.56
N ARG A 77 9.82 -27.69 -3.33
CA ARG A 77 9.23 -28.20 -2.08
C ARG A 77 9.46 -29.70 -1.88
N MET A 78 9.40 -30.52 -2.94
CA MET A 78 9.78 -31.93 -2.86
C MET A 78 11.25 -32.10 -2.44
N GLY A 79 12.16 -31.33 -3.02
CA GLY A 79 13.58 -31.33 -2.64
C GLY A 79 13.81 -30.87 -1.19
N ALA A 80 13.00 -29.92 -0.71
CA ALA A 80 12.99 -29.43 0.67
C ALA A 80 12.25 -30.36 1.66
N LYS A 81 11.67 -31.47 1.19
CA LYS A 81 10.83 -32.40 1.98
C LYS A 81 9.54 -31.77 2.54
N GLU A 82 9.07 -30.69 1.93
CA GLU A 82 7.79 -30.03 2.21
C GLU A 82 6.66 -30.70 1.42
N THR A 83 6.47 -32.01 1.61
CA THR A 83 5.62 -32.85 0.74
C THR A 83 4.18 -32.33 0.60
N ALA A 84 3.55 -31.89 1.68
CA ALA A 84 2.18 -31.38 1.60
C ALA A 84 2.07 -30.11 0.73
N GLY A 85 2.99 -29.17 0.91
CA GLY A 85 3.05 -27.94 0.11
C GLY A 85 3.43 -28.22 -1.35
N ALA A 86 4.23 -29.26 -1.62
CA ALA A 86 4.54 -29.70 -2.97
C ALA A 86 3.30 -30.22 -3.69
N CYS A 87 2.51 -31.09 -3.03
CA CYS A 87 1.30 -31.65 -3.61
C CYS A 87 0.28 -30.54 -3.93
N ALA A 88 0.16 -29.55 -3.06
CA ALA A 88 -0.68 -28.37 -3.31
C ALA A 88 -0.24 -27.60 -4.57
N ALA A 89 1.07 -27.36 -4.75
CA ALA A 89 1.60 -26.66 -5.91
C ALA A 89 1.40 -27.45 -7.22
N TYR A 90 1.59 -28.78 -7.21
CA TYR A 90 1.32 -29.63 -8.37
C TYR A 90 -0.17 -29.65 -8.76
N ARG A 91 -1.07 -29.74 -7.77
CA ARG A 91 -2.52 -29.65 -8.02
C ARG A 91 -2.91 -28.30 -8.61
N ALA A 92 -2.36 -27.21 -8.07
CA ALA A 92 -2.56 -25.87 -8.62
C ALA A 92 -2.11 -25.81 -10.08
N TRP A 93 -0.89 -26.28 -10.40
CA TRP A 93 -0.38 -26.31 -11.77
C TRP A 93 -1.28 -27.14 -12.71
N LEU A 94 -1.70 -28.35 -12.29
CA LEU A 94 -2.55 -29.24 -13.10
C LEU A 94 -3.95 -28.67 -13.33
N LYS A 95 -4.48 -27.90 -12.38
CA LYS A 95 -5.75 -27.19 -12.53
C LYS A 95 -5.63 -26.04 -13.53
N SER A 96 -4.48 -25.37 -13.55
CA SER A 96 -4.22 -24.18 -14.36
C SER A 96 -3.74 -24.48 -15.79
N ALA A 97 -3.28 -25.70 -16.06
CA ALA A 97 -2.73 -26.11 -17.35
C ALA A 97 -3.36 -27.41 -17.87
N PRO A 98 -4.62 -27.37 -18.38
CA PRO A 98 -5.32 -28.56 -18.85
C PRO A 98 -4.64 -29.23 -20.07
N ASP A 99 -4.04 -28.44 -20.97
CA ASP A 99 -3.63 -28.92 -22.31
C ASP A 99 -2.11 -28.81 -22.58
N ILE A 100 -1.27 -28.71 -21.54
CA ILE A 100 0.18 -28.55 -21.71
C ILE A 100 0.89 -29.90 -21.88
N GLN A 101 1.91 -29.94 -22.75
CA GLN A 101 2.69 -31.17 -23.05
C GLN A 101 3.30 -31.84 -21.80
N GLU A 102 3.68 -31.05 -20.79
CA GLU A 102 4.31 -31.54 -19.56
C GLU A 102 3.31 -32.20 -18.57
N ARG A 103 2.01 -32.19 -18.89
CA ARG A 103 0.95 -32.65 -17.98
C ARG A 103 1.13 -34.09 -17.48
N PRO A 104 1.43 -35.10 -18.33
CA PRO A 104 1.63 -36.47 -17.84
C PRO A 104 2.78 -36.58 -16.84
N LYS A 105 3.85 -35.81 -17.06
CA LYS A 105 5.01 -35.77 -16.15
C LYS A 105 4.64 -35.16 -14.81
N ALA A 106 3.96 -34.01 -14.82
CA ALA A 106 3.51 -33.36 -13.59
C ALA A 106 2.48 -34.21 -12.82
N GLN A 107 1.63 -34.97 -13.52
CA GLN A 107 0.72 -35.93 -12.91
C GLN A 107 1.48 -37.05 -12.20
N GLY A 108 2.51 -37.63 -12.83
CA GLY A 108 3.39 -38.61 -12.17
C GLY A 108 4.13 -38.04 -10.96
N GLU A 109 4.58 -36.77 -11.03
CA GLU A 109 5.19 -36.06 -9.90
C GLU A 109 4.18 -35.84 -8.75
N LEU A 110 2.91 -35.50 -9.05
CA LEU A 110 1.83 -35.41 -8.06
C LEU A 110 1.56 -36.77 -7.40
N GLU A 111 1.42 -37.84 -8.19
CA GLU A 111 1.17 -39.19 -7.66
C GLU A 111 2.32 -39.67 -6.74
N LEU A 112 3.57 -39.32 -7.07
CA LEU A 112 4.70 -39.55 -6.19
C LEU A 112 4.56 -38.77 -4.88
N CYS A 113 4.24 -37.48 -4.97
CA CYS A 113 4.02 -36.61 -3.81
C CYS A 113 2.92 -37.17 -2.89
N GLU A 114 1.77 -37.55 -3.45
CA GLU A 114 0.63 -38.06 -2.68
C GLU A 114 0.94 -39.40 -2.01
N ARG A 115 1.70 -40.28 -2.67
CA ARG A 115 2.21 -41.51 -2.04
C ARG A 115 3.11 -41.21 -0.84
N GLN A 116 4.02 -40.25 -0.97
CA GLN A 116 4.89 -39.83 0.14
C GLN A 116 4.09 -39.21 1.29
N LEU A 117 3.10 -38.37 0.98
CA LEU A 117 2.21 -37.77 1.97
C LEU A 117 1.37 -38.82 2.70
N LYS A 118 0.83 -39.81 1.98
CA LYS A 118 0.10 -40.93 2.59
C LYS A 118 1.00 -41.77 3.50
N ALA A 119 2.25 -42.00 3.08
CA ALA A 119 3.23 -42.73 3.89
C ALA A 119 3.62 -41.97 5.16
N SER A 120 3.76 -40.64 5.12
CA SER A 120 4.06 -39.83 6.31
C SER A 120 2.91 -39.79 7.30
N ARG A 121 1.66 -39.73 6.81
CA ARG A 121 0.43 -39.82 7.65
C ARG A 121 0.34 -41.13 8.43
N LYS A 122 0.76 -42.24 7.84
CA LYS A 122 0.77 -43.56 8.51
C LYS A 122 1.77 -43.64 9.68
N LYS A 123 2.77 -42.76 9.74
CA LYS A 123 3.84 -42.77 10.76
C LYS A 123 3.55 -41.92 12.01
N LYS A 124 2.27 -41.62 12.33
CA LYS A 124 1.83 -40.79 13.47
C LYS A 124 2.39 -39.34 13.49
N ALA A 125 2.91 -38.83 12.38
CA ALA A 125 3.15 -37.39 12.25
C ALA A 125 1.78 -36.69 12.05
N PRO A 126 1.49 -35.56 12.74
CA PRO A 126 0.29 -34.79 12.49
C PRO A 126 0.23 -34.44 11.01
N ALA A 127 -0.80 -34.93 10.33
CA ALA A 127 -1.03 -34.63 8.94
C ALA A 127 -1.35 -33.13 8.80
N PRO A 128 -0.73 -32.39 7.87
CA PRO A 128 -1.19 -31.04 7.57
C PRO A 128 -2.66 -31.10 7.11
N ALA A 129 -3.47 -30.18 7.62
CA ALA A 129 -4.89 -30.09 7.34
C ALA A 129 -5.13 -29.93 5.83
N ASP A 130 -6.15 -30.61 5.30
CA ASP A 130 -6.61 -30.37 3.93
C ASP A 130 -7.45 -29.10 3.91
N LEU A 131 -6.84 -27.99 3.45
CA LEU A 131 -7.48 -26.68 3.42
C LEU A 131 -8.35 -26.47 2.18
N THR A 132 -8.56 -27.48 1.33
CA THR A 132 -9.23 -27.29 0.03
C THR A 132 -10.67 -26.76 0.19
N ALA A 133 -11.47 -27.35 1.08
CA ALA A 133 -12.83 -26.88 1.37
C ALA A 133 -12.82 -25.48 1.98
N ARG A 134 -11.92 -25.24 2.93
CA ARG A 134 -11.75 -23.93 3.57
C ARG A 134 -11.35 -22.83 2.59
N HIS A 135 -10.48 -23.12 1.63
CA HIS A 135 -10.11 -22.18 0.57
C HIS A 135 -11.31 -21.81 -0.31
N VAL A 136 -12.24 -22.75 -0.57
CA VAL A 136 -13.46 -22.46 -1.32
C VAL A 136 -14.36 -21.50 -0.53
N GLU A 137 -14.55 -21.76 0.76
CA GLU A 137 -15.34 -20.89 1.65
C GLU A 137 -14.72 -19.49 1.77
N MET A 138 -13.42 -19.39 2.03
CA MET A 138 -12.72 -18.11 2.15
C MET A 138 -12.76 -17.30 0.85
N LYS A 139 -12.72 -17.97 -0.31
CA LYS A 139 -12.91 -17.30 -1.60
C LYS A 139 -14.33 -16.78 -1.78
N ALA A 140 -15.34 -17.57 -1.42
CA ALA A 140 -16.73 -17.13 -1.48
C ALA A 140 -16.92 -15.88 -0.60
N ALA A 141 -16.43 -15.92 0.64
CA ALA A 141 -16.46 -14.79 1.56
C ALA A 141 -15.72 -13.56 1.02
N PHE A 142 -14.57 -13.76 0.36
CA PHE A 142 -13.84 -12.67 -0.30
C PHE A 142 -14.71 -11.95 -1.35
N PHE A 143 -15.33 -12.71 -2.27
CA PHE A 143 -16.16 -12.12 -3.32
C PHE A 143 -17.43 -11.50 -2.76
N GLU A 144 -18.07 -12.12 -1.77
CA GLU A 144 -19.22 -11.54 -1.08
C GLU A 144 -18.88 -10.19 -0.43
N ALA A 145 -17.75 -10.11 0.27
CA ALA A 145 -17.28 -8.86 0.88
C ALA A 145 -16.94 -7.80 -0.19
N LEU A 146 -16.31 -8.20 -1.29
CA LEU A 146 -15.95 -7.31 -2.38
C LEU A 146 -17.20 -6.69 -3.03
N GLU A 147 -18.21 -7.50 -3.37
CA GLU A 147 -19.46 -7.03 -3.97
C GLU A 147 -20.29 -6.18 -2.99
N ALA A 148 -20.17 -6.43 -1.69
CA ALA A 148 -20.78 -5.61 -0.65
C ALA A 148 -20.02 -4.27 -0.39
N GLY A 149 -18.89 -4.02 -1.09
CA GLY A 149 -18.06 -2.83 -0.86
C GLY A 149 -17.26 -2.85 0.44
N LYS A 150 -17.18 -4.02 1.10
CA LYS A 150 -16.48 -4.24 2.37
C LYS A 150 -15.01 -4.55 2.12
N LEU A 151 -14.22 -3.52 1.87
CA LEU A 151 -12.85 -3.68 1.37
C LEU A 151 -11.80 -3.76 2.48
N ALA A 152 -11.79 -2.78 3.39
CA ALA A 152 -10.73 -2.58 4.39
C ALA A 152 -11.16 -2.86 5.84
N GLU A 153 -12.45 -3.13 6.08
CA GLU A 153 -12.95 -3.48 7.40
C GLU A 153 -12.52 -4.89 7.85
N ALA A 154 -12.67 -5.18 9.14
CA ALA A 154 -12.40 -6.50 9.68
C ALA A 154 -13.31 -7.56 9.02
N GLY A 155 -12.71 -8.63 8.49
CA GLY A 155 -13.41 -9.62 7.68
C GLY A 155 -13.77 -9.16 6.27
N GLY A 156 -13.30 -7.98 5.84
CA GLY A 156 -13.45 -7.48 4.48
C GLY A 156 -12.60 -8.22 3.46
N ALA A 157 -12.78 -7.87 2.18
CA ALA A 157 -12.10 -8.49 1.05
C ALA A 157 -10.57 -8.44 1.17
N GLY A 158 -9.99 -7.34 1.67
CA GLY A 158 -8.55 -7.22 1.90
C GLY A 158 -8.01 -8.27 2.86
N GLU A 159 -8.62 -8.39 4.05
CA GLU A 159 -8.23 -9.39 5.05
C GLU A 159 -8.49 -10.82 4.57
N GLY A 160 -9.59 -11.05 3.85
CA GLY A 160 -9.89 -12.34 3.23
C GLY A 160 -8.79 -12.79 2.26
N LEU A 161 -8.34 -11.90 1.37
CA LEU A 161 -7.24 -12.20 0.44
C LEU A 161 -5.92 -12.44 1.18
N ARG A 162 -5.59 -11.59 2.16
CA ARG A 162 -4.38 -11.76 2.99
C ARG A 162 -4.38 -13.13 3.69
N THR A 163 -5.52 -13.53 4.23
CA THR A 163 -5.70 -14.82 4.93
C THR A 163 -5.53 -15.99 3.97
N LEU A 164 -6.17 -15.95 2.79
CA LEU A 164 -5.99 -16.96 1.74
C LEU A 164 -4.51 -17.17 1.39
N ILE A 165 -3.77 -16.07 1.24
CA ILE A 165 -2.34 -16.12 0.91
C ILE A 165 -1.50 -16.66 2.06
N ALA A 166 -1.81 -16.28 3.30
CA ALA A 166 -1.13 -16.77 4.50
C ALA A 166 -1.36 -18.28 4.71
N GLU A 167 -2.53 -18.80 4.35
CA GLU A 167 -2.86 -20.23 4.40
C GLU A 167 -2.29 -21.04 3.23
N GLY A 168 -1.62 -20.37 2.29
CA GLY A 168 -0.91 -21.03 1.20
C GLY A 168 -1.80 -21.36 0.00
N TYR A 169 -2.89 -20.60 -0.21
CA TYR A 169 -3.66 -20.68 -1.45
C TYR A 169 -2.78 -20.35 -2.67
N LEU A 170 -2.93 -21.14 -3.74
CA LEU A 170 -2.12 -21.07 -4.96
C LEU A 170 -2.99 -21.07 -6.23
N GLY A 171 -4.21 -20.50 -6.18
CA GLY A 171 -5.08 -20.46 -7.34
C GLY A 171 -4.70 -19.38 -8.35
N VAL A 172 -4.87 -19.66 -9.64
CA VAL A 172 -4.70 -18.66 -10.74
C VAL A 172 -5.63 -17.47 -10.60
N ASP A 173 -6.78 -17.67 -9.99
CA ASP A 173 -7.77 -16.63 -9.69
C ASP A 173 -7.28 -15.63 -8.64
N LEU A 174 -6.14 -15.86 -7.97
CA LEU A 174 -5.50 -14.83 -7.15
C LEU A 174 -5.22 -13.55 -7.95
N ALA A 175 -4.88 -13.67 -9.24
CA ALA A 175 -4.68 -12.50 -10.10
C ALA A 175 -5.96 -11.68 -10.22
N GLU A 176 -7.08 -12.34 -10.54
CA GLU A 176 -8.38 -11.69 -10.66
C GLU A 176 -8.82 -11.06 -9.34
N MET A 177 -8.73 -11.81 -8.24
CA MET A 177 -9.06 -11.31 -6.90
C MET A 177 -8.27 -10.05 -6.56
N ALA A 178 -6.96 -10.08 -6.79
CA ALA A 178 -6.07 -8.96 -6.52
C ALA A 178 -6.38 -7.74 -7.38
N THR A 179 -6.61 -7.95 -8.68
CA THR A 179 -7.02 -6.88 -9.62
C THR A 179 -8.35 -6.25 -9.21
N ARG A 180 -9.37 -7.06 -8.90
CA ARG A 180 -10.68 -6.53 -8.50
C ARG A 180 -10.60 -5.74 -7.20
N LEU A 181 -9.89 -6.27 -6.18
CA LEU A 181 -9.68 -5.55 -4.93
C LEU A 181 -8.87 -4.27 -5.13
N SER A 182 -7.83 -4.29 -5.96
CA SER A 182 -7.02 -3.10 -6.25
C SER A 182 -7.87 -2.03 -6.92
N THR A 183 -8.65 -2.38 -7.94
CA THR A 183 -9.56 -1.46 -8.63
C THR A 183 -10.59 -0.86 -7.67
N ALA A 184 -11.30 -1.69 -6.89
CA ALA A 184 -12.30 -1.23 -5.95
C ALA A 184 -11.69 -0.30 -4.89
N SER A 185 -10.51 -0.66 -4.36
CA SER A 185 -9.81 0.15 -3.35
C SER A 185 -9.35 1.48 -3.91
N ARG A 186 -8.81 1.50 -5.14
CA ARG A 186 -8.44 2.74 -5.83
C ARG A 186 -9.63 3.67 -6.01
N THR A 187 -10.73 3.15 -6.55
CA THR A 187 -11.94 3.94 -6.79
C THR A 187 -12.48 4.52 -5.49
N GLY A 188 -12.56 3.73 -4.42
CA GLY A 188 -13.01 4.20 -3.12
C GLY A 188 -12.09 5.27 -2.52
N ALA A 189 -10.77 5.08 -2.56
CA ALA A 189 -9.81 6.06 -2.07
C ALA A 189 -9.83 7.37 -2.88
N GLU A 190 -9.95 7.28 -4.21
CA GLU A 190 -10.01 8.44 -5.09
C GLU A 190 -11.29 9.26 -4.90
N ASP A 191 -12.44 8.60 -4.64
CA ASP A 191 -13.67 9.30 -4.34
C ASP A 191 -13.56 10.15 -3.07
N VAL A 192 -13.09 9.54 -1.97
CA VAL A 192 -12.89 10.23 -0.69
C VAL A 192 -11.87 11.35 -0.83
N HIS A 193 -10.75 11.10 -1.51
CA HIS A 193 -9.72 12.11 -1.77
C HIS A 193 -10.26 13.30 -2.56
N ARG A 194 -11.02 13.06 -3.63
CA ARG A 194 -11.65 14.11 -4.44
C ARG A 194 -12.63 14.95 -3.62
N ARG A 195 -13.50 14.31 -2.83
CA ARG A 195 -14.47 14.99 -1.95
C ARG A 195 -13.76 15.85 -0.90
N ALA A 196 -12.69 15.32 -0.31
CA ALA A 196 -11.84 16.05 0.62
C ALA A 196 -11.19 17.29 -0.03
N LEU A 197 -10.71 17.17 -1.28
CA LEU A 197 -10.15 18.30 -2.02
C LEU A 197 -11.19 19.40 -2.31
N THR A 198 -12.46 19.05 -2.50
CA THR A 198 -13.54 20.03 -2.68
C THR A 198 -13.97 20.73 -1.38
N GLY A 199 -13.35 20.39 -0.24
CA GLY A 199 -13.68 20.97 1.06
C GLY A 199 -14.93 20.37 1.71
N GLU A 200 -15.38 19.19 1.25
CA GLU A 200 -16.49 18.48 1.88
C GLU A 200 -16.12 18.08 3.31
N ALA A 201 -17.03 18.30 4.26
CA ALA A 201 -16.85 17.91 5.65
C ALA A 201 -17.06 16.39 5.81
N LEU A 202 -15.99 15.62 5.58
CA LEU A 202 -15.99 14.17 5.72
C LEU A 202 -15.76 13.76 7.19
N ALA A 203 -16.42 12.70 7.62
CA ALA A 203 -16.14 12.09 8.92
C ALA A 203 -14.74 11.47 8.96
N THR A 204 -14.21 11.23 10.17
CA THR A 204 -12.87 10.67 10.35
C THR A 204 -12.75 9.24 9.82
N GLU A 205 -13.79 8.42 9.98
CA GLU A 205 -13.78 7.02 9.55
C GLU A 205 -13.56 6.87 8.03
N PRO A 206 -14.31 7.55 7.14
CA PRO A 206 -14.06 7.49 5.70
C PRO A 206 -12.64 7.93 5.30
N LEU A 207 -12.07 8.93 5.98
CA LEU A 207 -10.70 9.40 5.73
C LEU A 207 -9.66 8.33 6.11
N SER A 208 -9.81 7.71 7.28
CA SER A 208 -8.95 6.62 7.72
C SER A 208 -9.10 5.39 6.83
N THR A 209 -10.33 5.04 6.44
CA THR A 209 -10.61 3.93 5.54
C THR A 209 -9.99 4.17 4.17
N ALA A 210 -10.09 5.37 3.60
CA ALA A 210 -9.45 5.71 2.33
C ALA A 210 -7.93 5.54 2.35
N ARG A 211 -7.26 5.84 3.48
CA ARG A 211 -5.83 5.57 3.65
C ARG A 211 -5.51 4.07 3.57
N ALA A 212 -6.32 3.24 4.23
CA ALA A 212 -6.17 1.78 4.17
C ALA A 212 -6.44 1.24 2.75
N LEU A 213 -7.41 1.81 2.03
CA LEU A 213 -7.68 1.46 0.62
C LEU A 213 -6.48 1.75 -0.30
N LEU A 214 -5.75 2.84 -0.07
CA LEU A 214 -4.51 3.11 -0.82
C LEU A 214 -3.43 2.05 -0.56
N ASP A 215 -3.32 1.53 0.66
CA ASP A 215 -2.39 0.43 0.97
C ASP A 215 -2.83 -0.87 0.28
N TRP A 216 -4.12 -1.22 0.33
CA TRP A 216 -4.64 -2.40 -0.37
C TRP A 216 -4.42 -2.33 -1.87
N ALA A 217 -4.68 -1.17 -2.48
CA ALA A 217 -4.45 -0.95 -3.89
C ALA A 217 -2.99 -1.20 -4.31
N ARG A 218 -2.03 -0.74 -3.49
CA ARG A 218 -0.59 -0.95 -3.68
C ARG A 218 -0.23 -2.44 -3.52
N ASP A 219 -0.78 -3.08 -2.50
CA ASP A 219 -0.39 -4.45 -2.13
C ASP A 219 -0.98 -5.51 -3.06
N THR A 220 -2.04 -5.20 -3.81
CA THR A 220 -2.75 -6.16 -4.67
C THR A 220 -2.76 -5.79 -6.15
N GLY A 221 -2.01 -4.77 -6.56
CA GLY A 221 -2.03 -4.32 -7.95
C GLY A 221 -0.93 -3.34 -8.30
N GLU A 222 -1.22 -2.50 -9.29
CA GLU A 222 -0.30 -1.47 -9.74
C GLU A 222 -0.21 -0.30 -8.75
N PRO A 223 0.96 0.35 -8.63
CA PRO A 223 1.11 1.52 -7.77
C PRO A 223 0.09 2.60 -8.11
N VAL A 224 -0.63 3.09 -7.11
CA VAL A 224 -1.55 4.23 -7.29
C VAL A 224 -0.72 5.50 -7.51
N PRO A 225 -1.00 6.30 -8.56
CA PRO A 225 -0.31 7.56 -8.76
C PRO A 225 -0.43 8.46 -7.53
N GLN A 226 0.71 8.95 -7.05
CA GLN A 226 0.80 9.83 -5.88
C GLN A 226 0.14 9.24 -4.61
N ALA A 227 0.10 7.91 -4.46
CA ALA A 227 -0.53 7.25 -3.31
C ALA A 227 -0.03 7.80 -1.96
N SER A 228 1.28 8.02 -1.86
CA SER A 228 1.92 8.56 -0.65
C SER A 228 1.42 9.97 -0.34
N ALA A 229 1.49 10.89 -1.30
CA ALA A 229 0.95 12.24 -1.13
C ALA A 229 -0.55 12.26 -0.78
N LYS A 230 -1.37 11.45 -1.46
CA LYS A 230 -2.81 11.31 -1.15
C LYS A 230 -3.03 10.78 0.27
N GLY A 231 -2.25 9.78 0.69
CA GLY A 231 -2.32 9.20 2.03
C GLY A 231 -1.93 10.22 3.11
N GLN A 232 -0.83 10.94 2.93
CA GLN A 232 -0.39 12.00 3.84
C GLN A 232 -1.44 13.10 3.96
N PHE A 233 -2.07 13.49 2.85
CA PHE A 233 -3.16 14.46 2.87
C PHE A 233 -4.36 13.97 3.69
N LEU A 234 -4.83 12.75 3.46
CA LEU A 234 -5.96 12.17 4.21
C LEU A 234 -5.65 12.03 5.71
N GLU A 235 -4.44 11.57 6.05
CA GLU A 235 -3.97 11.52 7.44
C GLU A 235 -3.88 12.91 8.07
N GLY A 236 -3.47 13.92 7.30
CA GLY A 236 -3.42 15.31 7.75
C GLY A 236 -4.80 15.86 8.11
N LEU A 237 -5.83 15.50 7.34
CA LEU A 237 -7.22 15.86 7.65
C LEU A 237 -7.70 15.19 8.93
N VAL A 238 -7.39 13.91 9.14
CA VAL A 238 -7.69 13.19 10.38
C VAL A 238 -7.02 13.86 11.58
N ALA A 239 -5.73 14.19 11.47
CA ALA A 239 -4.99 14.90 12.52
C ALA A 239 -5.62 16.26 12.84
N LEU A 240 -6.00 17.02 11.81
CA LEU A 240 -6.63 18.33 11.97
C LEU A 240 -7.99 18.22 12.67
N GLN A 241 -8.81 17.22 12.30
CA GLN A 241 -10.09 16.93 12.96
C GLN A 241 -9.90 16.53 14.44
N GLY A 242 -8.84 15.78 14.73
CA GLY A 242 -8.43 15.42 16.10
C GLY A 242 -7.82 16.56 16.91
N GLY A 243 -7.65 17.76 16.33
CA GLY A 243 -7.08 18.93 16.99
C GLY A 243 -5.55 19.02 16.93
N ASP A 244 -4.87 18.07 16.31
CA ASP A 244 -3.42 18.10 16.09
C ASP A 244 -3.07 18.93 14.85
N ALA A 245 -3.20 20.24 14.98
CA ALA A 245 -2.93 21.18 13.89
C ALA A 245 -1.44 21.19 13.47
N ARG A 246 -0.51 20.92 14.39
CA ARG A 246 0.93 20.86 14.07
C ARG A 246 1.29 19.57 13.33
N GLY A 247 0.76 18.43 13.76
CA GLY A 247 0.94 17.17 13.03
C GLY A 247 0.32 17.24 11.64
N ALA A 248 -0.87 17.84 11.52
CA ALA A 248 -1.53 18.06 10.24
C ALA A 248 -0.68 18.92 9.28
N GLU A 249 -0.08 20.02 9.75
CA GLU A 249 0.82 20.86 8.95
C GLU A 249 1.96 20.04 8.33
N GLY A 250 2.65 19.23 9.14
CA GLY A 250 3.76 18.41 8.67
C GLY A 250 3.33 17.36 7.65
N LEU A 251 2.13 16.80 7.78
CA LEU A 251 1.56 15.86 6.83
C LEU A 251 1.20 16.55 5.50
N PHE A 252 0.56 17.72 5.54
CA PHE A 252 0.24 18.49 4.34
C PHE A 252 1.50 19.01 3.63
N ALA A 253 2.55 19.38 4.37
CA ALA A 253 3.83 19.79 3.80
C ALA A 253 4.51 18.67 2.99
N LYS A 254 4.48 17.44 3.51
CA LYS A 254 4.97 16.26 2.77
C LYS A 254 4.11 16.01 1.53
N ALA A 255 2.79 16.04 1.67
CA ALA A 255 1.88 15.83 0.55
C ALA A 255 2.11 16.85 -0.58
N ALA A 256 2.26 18.14 -0.23
CA ALA A 256 2.54 19.22 -1.18
C ALA A 256 3.90 19.08 -1.86
N THR A 257 4.90 18.54 -1.16
CA THR A 257 6.24 18.28 -1.70
C THR A 257 6.23 17.13 -2.70
N GLU A 258 5.50 16.06 -2.40
CA GLU A 258 5.40 14.88 -3.25
C GLU A 258 4.47 15.09 -4.46
N ALA A 259 3.49 15.99 -4.35
CA ALA A 259 2.56 16.33 -5.41
C ALA A 259 2.44 17.86 -5.59
N PRO A 260 3.49 18.53 -6.12
CA PRO A 260 3.54 19.99 -6.21
C PRO A 260 2.46 20.59 -7.13
N GLY A 261 1.90 19.79 -8.05
CA GLY A 261 0.79 20.20 -8.91
C GLY A 261 -0.58 20.26 -8.20
N VAL A 262 -0.71 19.73 -6.97
CA VAL A 262 -1.97 19.78 -6.21
C VAL A 262 -1.92 20.95 -5.24
N THR A 263 -2.43 22.10 -5.69
CA THR A 263 -2.41 23.38 -4.95
C THR A 263 -3.08 23.31 -3.59
N GLU A 264 -4.16 22.53 -3.50
CA GLU A 264 -5.00 22.37 -2.31
C GLU A 264 -4.21 21.82 -1.12
N TYR A 265 -3.17 21.02 -1.34
CA TYR A 265 -2.33 20.54 -0.23
C TYR A 265 -1.62 21.69 0.50
N ARG A 266 -1.19 22.72 -0.23
CA ARG A 266 -0.58 23.92 0.37
C ARG A 266 -1.61 24.78 1.09
N VAL A 267 -2.83 24.86 0.54
CA VAL A 267 -3.95 25.55 1.19
C VAL A 267 -4.28 24.88 2.53
N TRP A 268 -4.37 23.56 2.56
CA TRP A 268 -4.64 22.80 3.78
C TRP A 268 -3.49 22.88 4.79
N ARG A 269 -2.24 22.94 4.32
CA ARG A 269 -1.08 23.26 5.16
C ARG A 269 -1.23 24.63 5.84
N ALA A 270 -1.58 25.66 5.08
CA ALA A 270 -1.82 27.01 5.62
C ALA A 270 -2.99 27.04 6.61
N ALA A 271 -4.08 26.31 6.31
CA ALA A 271 -5.21 26.16 7.22
C ALA A 271 -4.81 25.49 8.55
N ALA A 272 -3.93 24.48 8.49
CA ALA A 272 -3.39 23.84 9.69
C ALA A 272 -2.55 24.82 10.53
N LEU A 273 -1.69 25.63 9.91
CA LEU A 273 -0.92 26.69 10.58
C LEU A 273 -1.84 27.72 11.24
N GLN A 274 -2.86 28.21 10.54
CA GLN A 274 -3.85 29.13 11.09
C GLN A 274 -4.55 28.54 12.31
N ARG A 275 -4.94 27.26 12.24
CA ARG A 275 -5.61 26.54 13.34
C ARG A 275 -4.67 26.25 14.51
N ALA A 276 -3.36 26.22 14.28
CA ALA A 276 -2.32 26.21 15.31
C ALA A 276 -2.02 27.61 15.89
N GLY A 277 -2.68 28.67 15.40
CA GLY A 277 -2.49 30.06 15.83
C GLY A 277 -1.38 30.81 15.10
N ASP A 278 -0.73 30.20 14.10
CA ASP A 278 0.34 30.81 13.31
C ASP A 278 -0.18 31.40 12.00
N LEU A 279 -0.90 32.52 12.12
CA LEU A 279 -1.50 33.21 10.98
C LEU A 279 -0.44 33.79 10.02
N ARG A 280 0.70 34.25 10.56
CA ARG A 280 1.82 34.78 9.76
C ARG A 280 2.54 33.67 8.99
N GLY A 281 2.79 32.53 9.63
CA GLY A 281 3.34 31.35 8.96
C GLY A 281 2.41 30.82 7.87
N ALA A 282 1.10 30.79 8.13
CA ALA A 282 0.10 30.45 7.11
C ALA A 282 0.19 31.39 5.89
N LEU A 283 0.30 32.71 6.12
CA LEU A 283 0.47 33.68 5.04
C LEU A 283 1.76 33.46 4.26
N THR A 284 2.87 33.22 4.95
CA THR A 284 4.17 32.98 4.31
C THR A 284 4.12 31.77 3.39
N VAL A 285 3.47 30.68 3.80
CA VAL A 285 3.28 29.49 2.96
C VAL A 285 2.43 29.81 1.73
N MET A 286 1.32 30.53 1.91
CA MET A 286 0.43 30.88 0.81
C MET A 286 1.09 31.86 -0.18
N GLU A 287 1.85 32.85 0.29
CA GLU A 287 2.51 33.83 -0.59
C GLU A 287 3.65 33.23 -1.41
N ALA A 288 4.37 32.25 -0.85
CA ALA A 288 5.48 31.60 -1.55
C ALA A 288 5.02 30.87 -2.83
N ASP A 289 3.87 30.19 -2.76
CA ASP A 289 3.46 29.24 -3.80
C ASP A 289 2.12 29.61 -4.48
N LEU A 290 1.32 30.48 -3.86
CA LEU A 290 -0.06 30.82 -4.23
C LEU A 290 -0.33 32.33 -4.07
N ALA A 291 0.63 33.18 -4.42
CA ALA A 291 0.55 34.63 -4.23
C ALA A 291 -0.73 35.28 -4.81
N GLU A 292 -1.21 34.77 -5.95
CA GLU A 292 -2.40 35.28 -6.64
C GLU A 292 -3.72 34.62 -6.20
N ASP A 293 -3.68 33.60 -5.35
CA ASP A 293 -4.88 32.92 -4.86
C ASP A 293 -5.73 33.88 -3.99
N PRO A 294 -7.06 33.98 -4.21
CA PRO A 294 -7.93 34.83 -3.39
C PRO A 294 -7.86 34.54 -1.89
N ARG A 295 -7.56 33.30 -1.49
CA ARG A 295 -7.40 32.89 -0.09
C ARG A 295 -6.14 33.51 0.54
N THR A 296 -5.07 33.67 -0.23
CA THR A 296 -3.84 34.38 0.20
C THR A 296 -4.12 35.84 0.51
N ASP A 297 -4.96 36.45 -0.30
CA ASP A 297 -5.39 37.84 -0.16
C ASP A 297 -6.22 38.07 1.12
N LEU A 298 -7.19 37.18 1.39
CA LEU A 298 -7.95 37.19 2.64
C LEU A 298 -7.03 36.99 3.86
N LEU A 299 -6.07 36.09 3.74
CA LEU A 299 -5.11 35.82 4.81
C LEU A 299 -4.19 37.03 5.06
N ARG A 300 -3.78 37.75 4.00
CA ARG A 300 -3.02 39.01 4.12
C ARG A 300 -3.82 40.07 4.87
N ALA A 301 -5.09 40.26 4.53
CA ALA A 301 -5.97 41.18 5.23
C ALA A 301 -6.15 40.79 6.71
N ALA A 302 -6.31 39.50 7.01
CA ALA A 302 -6.43 39.00 8.38
C ALA A 302 -5.16 39.26 9.22
N VAL A 303 -3.97 39.02 8.64
CA VAL A 303 -2.68 39.32 9.30
C VAL A 303 -2.49 40.83 9.51
N ALA A 304 -2.87 41.64 8.53
CA ALA A 304 -2.81 43.10 8.63
C ALA A 304 -3.73 43.62 9.75
N GLN A 305 -4.97 43.13 9.81
CA GLN A 305 -5.92 43.48 10.87
C GLN A 305 -5.42 43.08 12.27
N GLN A 306 -4.74 41.94 12.41
CA GLN A 306 -4.13 41.53 13.68
C GLN A 306 -2.97 42.44 14.10
N THR A 307 -2.35 43.13 13.13
CA THR A 307 -1.24 44.06 13.37
C THR A 307 -1.75 45.44 13.77
N SER A 308 -2.69 46.02 13.00
CA SER A 308 -3.39 47.26 13.34
C SER A 308 -4.73 47.40 12.59
N ALA A 309 -5.65 48.20 13.14
CA ALA A 309 -6.92 48.49 12.47
C ALA A 309 -6.73 49.27 11.15
N GLU A 310 -5.72 50.16 11.10
CA GLU A 310 -5.39 50.94 9.90
C GLU A 310 -4.83 50.05 8.78
N ASP A 311 -3.94 49.12 9.11
CA ASP A 311 -3.38 48.19 8.12
C ASP A 311 -4.45 47.23 7.60
N GLY A 312 -5.32 46.73 8.50
CA GLY A 312 -6.48 45.93 8.10
C GLY A 312 -7.42 46.67 7.16
N ALA A 313 -7.73 47.94 7.45
CA ALA A 313 -8.57 48.77 6.59
C ALA A 313 -7.94 49.00 5.20
N ARG A 314 -6.64 49.25 5.15
CA ARG A 314 -5.90 49.45 3.89
C ARG A 314 -5.90 48.18 3.02
N GLU A 315 -5.70 47.01 3.61
CA GLU A 315 -5.76 45.75 2.86
C GLU A 315 -7.19 45.43 2.38
N LEU A 316 -8.21 45.67 3.19
CA LEU A 316 -9.60 45.52 2.76
C LEU A 316 -9.96 46.48 1.62
N GLU A 317 -9.49 47.72 1.68
CA GLU A 317 -9.67 48.70 0.60
C GLU A 317 -9.03 48.21 -0.71
N ARG A 318 -7.79 47.68 -0.64
CA ARG A 318 -7.12 47.06 -1.79
C ARG A 318 -7.94 45.91 -2.38
N LEU A 319 -8.44 45.00 -1.54
CA LEU A 319 -9.23 43.86 -1.97
C LEU A 319 -10.55 44.27 -2.64
N LEU A 320 -11.28 45.20 -2.04
CA LEU A 320 -12.62 45.59 -2.49
C LEU A 320 -12.57 46.51 -3.72
N PHE A 321 -11.60 47.42 -3.80
CA PHE A 321 -11.64 48.52 -4.77
C PHE A 321 -10.51 48.49 -5.81
N GLN A 322 -9.36 47.88 -5.52
CA GLN A 322 -8.23 47.87 -6.46
C GLN A 322 -8.21 46.61 -7.33
N ARG A 323 -8.66 45.46 -6.80
CA ARG A 323 -8.69 44.18 -7.54
C ARG A 323 -9.92 44.04 -8.46
N TYR A 324 -11.03 44.71 -8.10
CA TYR A 324 -12.29 44.70 -8.86
C TYR A 324 -12.56 46.01 -9.61
N SER A 325 -11.57 46.90 -9.75
CA SER A 325 -11.72 47.99 -10.70
C SER A 325 -11.89 47.34 -12.08
N PRO A 326 -13.05 47.45 -12.75
CA PRO A 326 -13.19 46.93 -14.09
C PRO A 326 -12.08 47.57 -14.90
N ALA A 327 -11.35 46.77 -15.68
CA ALA A 327 -10.35 47.28 -16.60
C ALA A 327 -11.00 48.45 -17.35
N ALA A 328 -10.57 49.66 -17.01
CA ALA A 328 -11.10 50.86 -17.61
C ALA A 328 -10.87 50.71 -19.11
N ALA A 329 -11.96 50.79 -19.87
CA ALA A 329 -11.97 50.84 -21.32
C ALA A 329 -10.74 51.58 -21.85
N ARG A 330 -9.85 50.84 -22.52
CA ARG A 330 -8.87 51.34 -23.46
C ARG A 330 -8.82 50.40 -24.64
#